data_AF-A0A1M3HD03-F1
#
_entry.id   AF-A0A1M3HD03-F1
#
_cell.length_a   1.000
_cell.length_b   1.000
_cell.length_c   1.000
_cell.angle_alpha   90.00
_cell.angle_beta   90.00
_cell.angle_gamma   90.00
#
_symmetry.space_group_name_H-M   'P 1'
#
loop_
_entity.id
_entity.type
_entity.pdbx_description
1 polymer ?
#
loop_
_entity_poly.entity_id
_entity_poly.type
_entity_poly.pdbx_seq_one_letter_code
_entity_poly.pdbx_strand_id
1 'polypeptide(L)'
;MKKNTISLMAGMFLGAATLMSGSCRKAIDYIKDHKNGDADCTACNIQQINVLTTDELGQFTVTYTFNYNIAGDPVTVKNTQVGTGNPNAVFKYDKNGRMKELIRPYENQNFETWLKYTYNTKGQIIRDTQYNFGTYIDSVPVPFPNITYGVSQFSYDMQDRVIGRVDSFFFGSIRAGTSTIFQYNSDGNLIGQGKVYDTKLSFLRTNKIWMFLSNNYSVNNDFQATAYNAHGLPLIFQGSYETIFPIVSLDGQFEVKYACK
;
A
#
# COMPACT_ATOMS: atom_id res chain seq x y z
N MET A 1 56.99 -32.98 46.20
CA MET A 1 56.03 -32.54 47.23
C MET A 1 55.49 -31.18 46.82
N LYS A 2 54.28 -31.16 46.26
CA LYS A 2 53.05 -30.57 46.83
C LYS A 2 53.09 -29.04 47.02
N LYS A 3 52.28 -28.41 46.15
CA LYS A 3 51.83 -27.02 46.08
C LYS A 3 51.37 -26.47 47.43
N ASN A 4 51.44 -25.15 47.61
CA ASN A 4 50.37 -24.33 48.18
C ASN A 4 50.71 -22.84 48.02
N THR A 5 49.99 -22.15 47.13
CA THR A 5 49.87 -20.69 47.20
C THR A 5 48.39 -20.36 47.12
N ILE A 6 47.88 -19.88 48.26
CA ILE A 6 46.50 -19.48 48.51
C ILE A 6 46.32 -18.09 47.91
N SER A 7 45.41 -17.94 46.95
CA SER A 7 45.04 -16.63 46.39
C SER A 7 43.77 -16.13 47.07
N LEU A 8 43.87 -14.95 47.66
CA LEU A 8 42.83 -14.26 48.42
C LEU A 8 41.79 -13.66 47.46
N MET A 9 40.56 -14.18 47.45
CA MET A 9 39.42 -13.57 46.75
C MET A 9 38.79 -12.50 47.66
N ALA A 10 39.03 -11.22 47.34
CA ALA A 10 38.28 -10.11 47.92
C ALA A 10 37.00 -9.90 47.10
N GLY A 11 35.86 -10.26 47.67
CA GLY A 11 34.54 -10.01 47.12
C GLY A 11 34.15 -8.54 47.30
N MET A 12 33.69 -7.92 46.22
CA MET A 12 33.01 -6.63 46.25
C MET A 12 31.62 -6.82 45.65
N PHE A 13 30.64 -7.03 46.52
CA PHE A 13 29.22 -6.90 46.22
C PHE A 13 28.87 -5.41 46.25
N LEU A 14 28.62 -4.82 45.08
CA LEU A 14 27.82 -3.60 44.98
C LEU A 14 26.57 -3.93 44.15
N GLY A 15 25.45 -4.08 44.85
CA GLY A 15 24.13 -4.11 44.25
C GLY A 15 23.72 -2.71 43.82
N ALA A 16 23.40 -2.57 42.54
CA ALA A 16 22.55 -1.51 42.03
C ALA A 16 21.57 -2.14 41.03
N ALA A 17 20.44 -2.61 41.59
CA ALA A 17 19.27 -2.97 40.81
C ALA A 17 18.56 -1.67 40.39
N THR A 18 18.89 -1.16 39.20
CA THR A 18 18.05 -0.21 38.45
C THR A 18 17.26 -0.98 37.41
N LEU A 19 16.11 -1.48 37.85
CA LEU A 19 15.03 -1.97 37.01
C LEU A 19 14.31 -0.79 36.35
N MET A 20 14.05 -0.97 35.05
CA MET A 20 12.92 -0.46 34.26
C MET A 20 13.09 0.86 33.50
N SER A 21 12.70 0.76 32.23
CA SER A 21 12.25 1.81 31.30
C SER A 21 13.28 2.61 30.49
N GLY A 22 14.08 1.89 29.70
CA GLY A 22 14.61 2.37 28.40
C GLY A 22 14.04 1.64 27.18
N SER A 23 13.10 0.70 27.38
CA SER A 23 12.35 0.04 26.30
C SER A 23 11.33 1.02 25.72
N CYS A 24 11.82 1.93 24.88
CA CYS A 24 11.04 2.66 23.88
C CYS A 24 11.98 3.40 22.94
N ARG A 25 12.57 2.67 21.99
CA ARG A 25 12.60 3.15 20.60
C ARG A 25 12.16 2.02 19.67
N LYS A 26 10.83 1.97 19.55
CA LYS A 26 10.00 1.58 18.41
C LYS A 26 10.33 0.25 17.73
N ALA A 27 9.33 -0.63 17.76
CA ALA A 27 8.93 -1.54 16.70
C ALA A 27 9.24 -1.01 15.26
N ILE A 28 10.51 -1.16 14.87
CA ILE A 28 11.06 -0.97 13.53
C ILE A 28 11.59 -2.32 12.98
N ASP A 29 11.64 -3.36 13.81
CA ASP A 29 12.23 -4.68 13.50
C ASP A 29 11.19 -5.69 12.98
N TYR A 30 10.47 -5.34 11.93
CA TYR A 30 9.81 -6.36 11.10
C TYR A 30 9.98 -6.09 9.60
N ILE A 31 10.07 -4.80 9.26
CA ILE A 31 10.43 -4.27 7.95
C ILE A 31 11.89 -4.66 7.63
N LYS A 32 12.84 -4.36 8.53
CA LYS A 32 14.27 -4.48 8.27
C LYS A 32 14.83 -5.90 8.03
N ASP A 33 14.19 -6.94 8.57
CA ASP A 33 14.72 -8.33 8.53
C ASP A 33 14.01 -9.23 7.50
N HIS A 34 13.02 -8.71 6.78
CA HIS A 34 12.41 -9.43 5.66
C HIS A 34 13.06 -9.04 4.35
N LYS A 35 13.79 -9.99 3.75
CA LYS A 35 14.09 -9.99 2.30
C LYS A 35 12.84 -9.97 1.40
N ASN A 36 11.62 -10.13 1.95
CA ASN A 36 10.37 -10.30 1.19
C ASN A 36 9.13 -9.71 1.90
N GLY A 37 9.28 -8.60 2.63
CA GLY A 37 8.18 -7.90 3.35
C GLY A 37 8.24 -6.38 3.25
N ASP A 38 9.26 -5.86 2.57
CA ASP A 38 9.49 -4.45 2.32
C ASP A 38 9.20 -4.11 0.87
N ALA A 39 8.93 -2.84 0.62
CA ALA A 39 9.15 -2.29 -0.71
C ALA A 39 10.64 -2.47 -1.05
N ASP A 40 11.00 -3.49 -1.84
CA ASP A 40 12.40 -3.80 -2.16
C ASP A 40 13.13 -2.63 -2.83
N CYS A 41 12.38 -1.67 -3.39
CA CYS A 41 12.93 -0.46 -3.99
C CYS A 41 12.39 0.82 -3.34
N THR A 42 12.62 0.98 -2.02
CA THR A 42 12.39 2.27 -1.34
C THR A 42 13.24 3.42 -1.88
N ALA A 43 14.28 3.11 -2.68
CA ALA A 43 15.09 4.11 -3.34
C ALA A 43 14.31 4.88 -4.42
N CYS A 44 13.23 4.32 -4.97
CA CYS A 44 12.46 4.89 -6.05
C CYS A 44 10.99 5.12 -5.66
N ASN A 45 10.47 6.30 -5.98
CA ASN A 45 9.04 6.60 -5.94
C ASN A 45 8.48 6.78 -7.34
N ILE A 46 7.26 6.31 -7.59
CA ILE A 46 6.51 6.60 -8.82
C ILE A 46 6.25 8.10 -8.83
N GLN A 47 6.70 8.86 -9.83
CA GLN A 47 6.37 10.27 -9.96
C GLN A 47 5.12 10.48 -10.80
N GLN A 48 5.00 9.71 -11.89
CA GLN A 48 3.99 9.92 -12.89
C GLN A 48 3.62 8.60 -13.56
N ILE A 49 2.34 8.44 -13.86
CA ILE A 49 1.85 7.43 -14.79
C ILE A 49 1.11 8.14 -15.92
N ASN A 50 1.52 7.88 -17.15
CA ASN A 50 0.86 8.39 -18.36
C ASN A 50 0.13 7.23 -19.02
N VAL A 51 -1.19 7.30 -19.11
CA VAL A 51 -2.03 6.27 -19.72
C VAL A 51 -2.52 6.78 -21.05
N LEU A 52 -2.24 6.05 -22.12
CA LEU A 52 -2.75 6.35 -23.44
C LEU A 52 -4.15 5.73 -23.58
N THR A 53 -5.16 6.59 -23.56
CA THR A 53 -6.57 6.20 -23.61
C THR A 53 -7.16 6.58 -24.97
N THR A 54 -8.12 5.80 -25.45
CA THR A 54 -8.87 6.07 -26.68
C THR A 54 -10.36 6.01 -26.37
N ASP A 55 -11.11 7.02 -26.80
CA ASP A 55 -12.58 7.04 -26.75
C ASP A 55 -13.17 7.43 -28.12
N GLU A 56 -14.46 7.75 -28.14
CA GLU A 56 -15.19 8.17 -29.36
C GLU A 56 -14.66 9.49 -29.96
N LEU A 57 -13.96 10.31 -29.18
CA LEU A 57 -13.41 11.61 -29.60
C LEU A 57 -11.94 11.52 -30.04
N GLY A 58 -11.29 10.40 -29.78
CA GLY A 58 -9.95 10.09 -30.26
C GLY A 58 -9.01 9.60 -29.16
N GLN A 59 -7.71 9.70 -29.43
CA GLN A 59 -6.67 9.27 -28.50
C GLN A 59 -6.16 10.47 -27.68
N PHE A 60 -6.07 10.29 -26.37
CA PHE A 60 -5.55 11.29 -25.44
C PHE A 60 -4.78 10.62 -24.31
N THR A 61 -4.05 11.42 -23.52
CA THR A 61 -3.26 10.90 -22.41
C THR A 61 -3.85 11.36 -21.07
N VAL A 62 -4.13 10.41 -20.20
CA VAL A 62 -4.46 10.65 -18.79
C VAL A 62 -3.17 10.59 -17.99
N THR A 63 -2.85 11.68 -17.28
CA THR A 63 -1.65 11.76 -16.46
C THR A 63 -2.02 11.71 -14.99
N TYR A 64 -1.42 10.78 -14.25
CA TYR A 64 -1.49 10.68 -12.81
C TYR A 64 -0.17 11.16 -12.21
N THR A 65 -0.19 12.23 -11.41
CA THR A 65 0.99 12.79 -10.73
C THR A 65 0.96 12.44 -9.26
N PHE A 66 2.03 11.82 -8.77
CA PHE A 66 2.16 11.30 -7.42
C PHE A 66 3.06 12.22 -6.59
N ASN A 67 2.59 12.59 -5.39
CA ASN A 67 3.39 13.35 -4.43
C ASN A 67 3.57 12.53 -3.14
N TYR A 68 4.72 12.68 -2.51
CA TYR A 68 5.11 11.93 -1.32
C TYR A 68 5.53 12.87 -0.19
N ASN A 69 5.38 12.41 1.04
CA ASN A 69 5.93 13.09 2.21
C ASN A 69 7.44 12.80 2.34
N ILE A 70 8.08 13.39 3.36
CA ILE A 70 9.51 13.18 3.63
C ILE A 70 9.88 11.73 3.99
N ALA A 71 8.91 10.94 4.47
CA ALA A 71 9.08 9.52 4.78
C ALA A 71 8.96 8.62 3.53
N GLY A 72 8.62 9.19 2.38
CA GLY A 72 8.42 8.44 1.14
C GLY A 72 7.04 7.79 1.03
N ASP A 73 6.07 8.20 1.85
CA ASP A 73 4.68 7.73 1.72
C ASP A 73 3.86 8.66 0.81
N PRO A 74 2.98 8.14 -0.06
CA PRO A 74 2.14 8.93 -0.94
C PRO A 74 1.20 9.85 -0.16
N VAL A 75 1.06 11.11 -0.57
CA VAL A 75 0.16 12.09 0.05
C VAL A 75 -0.99 12.43 -0.89
N THR A 76 -0.71 12.53 -2.19
CA THR A 76 -1.73 12.79 -3.21
C THR A 76 -1.41 12.06 -4.52
N VAL A 77 -2.44 11.67 -5.24
CA VAL A 77 -2.37 11.38 -6.68
C VAL A 77 -3.34 12.31 -7.39
N LYS A 78 -2.84 13.13 -8.30
CA LYS A 78 -3.65 14.06 -9.10
C LYS A 78 -3.81 13.52 -10.52
N ASN A 79 -5.02 13.61 -11.05
CA ASN A 79 -5.36 13.17 -12.40
C ASN A 79 -5.67 14.39 -13.29
N THR A 80 -5.23 14.39 -14.54
CA THR A 80 -5.56 15.43 -15.54
C THR A 80 -6.98 15.35 -16.09
N GLN A 81 -7.67 14.23 -15.89
CA GLN A 81 -9.03 13.96 -16.36
C GLN A 81 -9.91 13.49 -15.19
N VAL A 82 -10.15 14.39 -14.22
CA VAL A 82 -10.99 14.11 -13.05
C VAL A 82 -12.44 13.94 -13.48
N GLY A 83 -12.99 12.75 -13.25
CA GLY A 83 -14.38 12.42 -13.58
C GLY A 83 -14.88 11.23 -12.77
N THR A 84 -16.15 10.87 -12.93
CA THR A 84 -16.76 9.71 -12.25
C THR A 84 -15.96 8.44 -12.51
N GLY A 85 -15.66 7.67 -11.46
CA GLY A 85 -14.78 6.51 -11.49
C GLY A 85 -13.28 6.85 -11.50
N ASN A 86 -12.92 8.08 -11.88
CA ASN A 86 -11.54 8.55 -11.97
C ASN A 86 -11.22 9.85 -11.19
N PRO A 87 -11.67 10.03 -9.93
CA PRO A 87 -11.24 11.14 -9.08
C PRO A 87 -9.77 11.05 -8.67
N ASN A 88 -9.27 12.16 -8.11
CA ASN A 88 -7.96 12.24 -7.45
C ASN A 88 -7.87 11.27 -6.25
N ALA A 89 -6.70 11.20 -5.61
CA ALA A 89 -6.52 10.50 -4.34
C ALA A 89 -5.79 11.37 -3.31
N VAL A 90 -6.22 11.31 -2.06
CA VAL A 90 -5.60 11.98 -0.90
C VAL A 90 -5.42 10.98 0.23
N PHE A 91 -4.20 10.90 0.74
CA PHE A 91 -3.79 9.96 1.77
C PHE A 91 -3.55 10.73 3.07
N LYS A 92 -4.17 10.28 4.16
CA LYS A 92 -3.94 10.85 5.49
C LYS A 92 -3.28 9.83 6.39
N TYR A 93 -2.37 10.33 7.22
CA TYR A 93 -1.59 9.52 8.14
C TYR A 93 -1.91 9.86 9.60
N ASP A 94 -1.74 8.90 10.49
CA ASP A 94 -1.74 9.13 11.92
C ASP A 94 -0.36 9.60 12.42
N LYS A 95 -0.28 9.89 13.73
CA LYS A 95 0.98 10.34 14.38
C LYS A 95 2.11 9.30 14.34
N ASN A 96 1.81 8.05 14.02
CA ASN A 96 2.78 6.97 13.90
C ASN A 96 3.21 6.75 12.44
N GLY A 97 2.74 7.58 11.49
CA GLY A 97 3.04 7.42 10.07
C GLY A 97 2.26 6.29 9.41
N ARG A 98 1.13 5.85 9.98
CA ARG A 98 0.27 4.82 9.38
C ARG A 98 -0.86 5.47 8.59
N MET A 99 -1.14 4.98 7.38
CA MET A 99 -2.24 5.47 6.53
C MET A 99 -3.59 5.23 7.21
N LYS A 100 -4.22 6.27 7.74
CA LYS A 100 -5.53 6.15 8.41
C LYS A 100 -6.71 6.32 7.47
N GLU A 101 -6.54 7.07 6.39
CA GLU A 101 -7.62 7.38 5.44
C GLU A 101 -7.07 7.48 4.01
N LEU A 102 -7.87 7.02 3.05
CA LEU A 102 -7.74 7.30 1.63
C LEU A 102 -9.05 7.94 1.15
N ILE A 103 -8.99 9.14 0.60
CA ILE A 103 -10.15 9.84 0.06
C ILE A 103 -9.95 10.02 -1.43
N ARG A 104 -11.02 9.85 -2.21
CA ARG A 104 -11.04 10.02 -3.66
C ARG A 104 -11.85 11.27 -4.07
N PRO A 105 -11.28 12.49 -3.94
CA PRO A 105 -12.02 13.73 -4.18
C PRO A 105 -12.09 14.13 -5.66
N TYR A 106 -13.20 14.78 -6.01
CA TYR A 106 -13.36 15.56 -7.22
C TYR A 106 -12.84 16.99 -7.03
N GLU A 107 -12.88 17.80 -8.09
CA GLU A 107 -12.52 19.23 -8.02
C GLU A 107 -13.63 20.10 -7.39
N ASN A 108 -14.85 19.59 -7.30
CA ASN A 108 -16.05 20.34 -6.89
C ASN A 108 -16.46 20.13 -5.41
N GLN A 109 -15.50 19.95 -4.50
CA GLN A 109 -15.73 19.66 -3.07
C GLN A 109 -16.53 18.37 -2.77
N ASN A 110 -16.78 17.52 -3.77
CA ASN A 110 -17.32 16.19 -3.54
C ASN A 110 -16.22 15.14 -3.52
N PHE A 111 -16.52 13.97 -2.99
CA PHE A 111 -15.67 12.78 -3.11
C PHE A 111 -16.48 11.60 -3.61
N GLU A 112 -15.81 10.66 -4.28
CA GLU A 112 -16.41 9.40 -4.72
C GLU A 112 -16.29 8.32 -3.64
N THR A 113 -15.13 8.22 -3.01
CA THR A 113 -14.84 7.17 -2.04
C THR A 113 -14.07 7.73 -0.86
N TRP A 114 -14.45 7.34 0.35
CA TRP A 114 -13.67 7.59 1.57
C TRP A 114 -13.47 6.29 2.33
N LEU A 115 -12.22 5.83 2.38
CA LEU A 115 -11.78 4.65 3.10
C LEU A 115 -11.15 5.07 4.43
N LYS A 116 -11.55 4.39 5.52
CA LYS A 116 -10.96 4.54 6.85
C LYS A 116 -10.37 3.22 7.30
N TYR A 117 -9.11 3.22 7.71
CA TYR A 117 -8.37 1.99 8.03
C TYR A 117 -8.26 1.76 9.53
N THR A 118 -8.42 0.51 9.94
CA THR A 118 -8.25 0.03 11.32
C THR A 118 -7.08 -0.93 11.40
N TYR A 119 -6.28 -0.80 12.44
CA TYR A 119 -5.02 -1.51 12.61
C TYR A 119 -5.05 -2.49 13.78
N ASN A 120 -4.35 -3.61 13.64
CA ASN A 120 -4.05 -4.50 14.78
C ASN A 120 -2.80 -4.03 15.56
N THR A 121 -2.42 -4.79 16.58
CA THR A 121 -1.24 -4.50 17.42
C THR A 121 0.09 -4.64 16.69
N LYS A 122 0.14 -5.40 15.58
CA LYS A 122 1.30 -5.51 14.68
C LYS A 122 1.41 -4.33 13.70
N GLY A 123 0.42 -3.44 13.65
CA GLY A 123 0.39 -2.33 12.70
C GLY A 123 -0.06 -2.71 11.29
N GLN A 124 -0.75 -3.86 11.13
CA GLN A 124 -1.37 -4.27 9.87
C GLN A 124 -2.80 -3.74 9.76
N ILE A 125 -3.25 -3.40 8.54
CA ILE A 125 -4.63 -2.98 8.28
C ILE A 125 -5.53 -4.23 8.30
N ILE A 126 -6.30 -4.44 9.36
CA ILE A 126 -7.17 -5.62 9.47
C ILE A 126 -8.59 -5.36 8.98
N ARG A 127 -8.95 -4.08 8.82
CA ARG A 127 -10.27 -3.67 8.38
C ARG A 127 -10.22 -2.31 7.73
N ASP A 128 -11.06 -2.11 6.72
CA ASP A 128 -11.45 -0.77 6.27
C ASP A 128 -12.96 -0.54 6.43
N THR A 129 -13.36 0.72 6.27
CA THR A 129 -14.75 1.11 6.10
C THR A 129 -14.79 2.12 4.97
N GLN A 130 -15.56 1.81 3.94
CA GLN A 130 -15.71 2.58 2.72
C GLN A 130 -17.04 3.32 2.74
N TYR A 131 -17.02 4.64 2.56
CA TYR A 131 -18.20 5.45 2.29
C TYR A 131 -18.18 5.87 0.81
N ASN A 132 -19.31 5.67 0.12
CA ASN A 132 -19.46 6.03 -1.29
C ASN A 132 -20.23 7.34 -1.45
N PHE A 133 -19.61 8.31 -2.09
CA PHE A 133 -20.12 9.66 -2.31
C PHE A 133 -20.30 10.50 -1.03
N GLY A 134 -19.93 11.76 -1.16
CA GLY A 134 -20.14 12.75 -0.12
C GLY A 134 -19.54 14.09 -0.51
N THR A 135 -19.52 15.00 0.45
CA THR A 135 -19.01 16.36 0.27
C THR A 135 -18.02 16.72 1.37
N TYR A 136 -17.31 17.82 1.22
CA TYR A 136 -16.52 18.41 2.27
C TYR A 136 -17.30 19.54 2.94
N ILE A 137 -17.41 19.48 4.27
CA ILE A 137 -17.94 20.58 5.09
C ILE A 137 -16.79 21.01 5.98
N ASP A 138 -16.34 22.26 5.86
CA ASP A 138 -15.19 22.79 6.59
C ASP A 138 -13.94 21.91 6.48
N SER A 139 -13.65 21.43 5.26
CA SER A 139 -12.53 20.51 4.95
C SER A 139 -12.63 19.12 5.59
N VAL A 140 -13.79 18.77 6.17
CA VAL A 140 -14.06 17.43 6.72
C VAL A 140 -14.93 16.65 5.73
N PRO A 141 -14.54 15.43 5.32
CA PRO A 141 -15.39 14.60 4.47
C PRO A 141 -16.64 14.18 5.25
N VAL A 142 -17.80 14.48 4.68
CA VAL A 142 -19.13 14.13 5.19
C VAL A 142 -19.82 13.28 4.12
N PRO A 143 -20.02 11.97 4.36
CA PRO A 143 -20.75 11.12 3.43
C PRO A 143 -22.19 11.60 3.28
N PHE A 144 -22.77 11.46 2.09
CA PHE A 144 -24.19 11.78 1.91
C PHE A 144 -25.06 10.84 2.76
N PRO A 145 -26.22 11.30 3.25
CA PRO A 145 -27.13 10.42 3.98
C PRO A 145 -27.64 9.29 3.08
N ASN A 146 -27.95 8.12 3.66
CA ASN A 146 -28.53 6.96 2.99
C ASN A 146 -27.70 6.33 1.86
N ILE A 147 -26.40 6.65 1.77
CA ILE A 147 -25.49 5.98 0.84
C ILE A 147 -25.14 4.57 1.32
N THR A 148 -24.72 3.74 0.36
CA THR A 148 -24.06 2.47 0.64
C THR A 148 -22.71 2.70 1.31
N TYR A 149 -22.43 1.93 2.36
CA TYR A 149 -21.08 1.77 2.88
C TYR A 149 -20.62 0.32 2.80
N GLY A 150 -19.32 0.14 2.65
CA GLY A 150 -18.65 -1.15 2.62
C GLY A 150 -17.76 -1.33 3.85
N VAL A 151 -17.52 -2.56 4.23
CA VAL A 151 -16.51 -2.95 5.22
C VAL A 151 -15.73 -4.11 4.66
N SER A 152 -14.44 -3.95 4.47
CA SER A 152 -13.53 -5.05 4.14
C SER A 152 -12.77 -5.49 5.39
N GLN A 153 -12.59 -6.80 5.55
CA GLN A 153 -11.74 -7.40 6.58
C GLN A 153 -10.62 -8.19 5.91
N PHE A 154 -9.40 -8.06 6.43
CA PHE A 154 -8.20 -8.62 5.81
C PHE A 154 -7.54 -9.66 6.72
N SER A 155 -7.06 -10.76 6.11
CA SER A 155 -6.23 -11.76 6.75
C SER A 155 -4.85 -11.82 6.09
N TYR A 156 -3.84 -12.21 6.88
CA TYR A 156 -2.44 -12.15 6.52
C TYR A 156 -1.74 -13.50 6.72
N ASP A 157 -0.74 -13.79 5.90
CA ASP A 157 0.18 -14.91 6.14
C ASP A 157 1.33 -14.52 7.09
N MET A 158 2.28 -15.44 7.27
CA MET A 158 3.47 -15.22 8.11
C MET A 158 4.48 -14.25 7.49
N GLN A 159 4.31 -13.87 6.23
CA GLN A 159 5.13 -12.87 5.54
C GLN A 159 4.42 -11.51 5.48
N ASP A 160 3.32 -11.33 6.23
CA ASP A 160 2.48 -10.13 6.25
C ASP A 160 1.90 -9.74 4.88
N ARG A 161 1.68 -10.72 3.99
CA ARG A 161 0.93 -10.52 2.74
C ARG A 161 -0.55 -10.75 2.98
N VAL A 162 -1.41 -9.96 2.34
CA VAL A 162 -2.86 -10.20 2.36
C VAL A 162 -3.14 -11.52 1.63
N ILE A 163 -3.76 -12.47 2.34
CA ILE A 163 -4.17 -13.79 1.82
C ILE A 163 -5.68 -13.98 1.78
N GLY A 164 -6.43 -13.06 2.38
CA GLY A 164 -7.88 -13.09 2.34
C GLY A 164 -8.50 -11.72 2.58
N ARG A 165 -9.64 -11.50 1.93
CA ARG A 165 -10.47 -10.32 2.05
C ARG A 165 -11.93 -10.74 2.11
N VAL A 166 -12.66 -10.24 3.11
CA VAL A 166 -14.11 -10.40 3.22
C VAL A 166 -14.77 -9.03 3.15
N ASP A 167 -15.56 -8.81 2.12
CA ASP A 167 -16.32 -7.57 1.93
C ASP A 167 -17.74 -7.75 2.42
N SER A 168 -18.25 -6.75 3.13
CA SER A 168 -19.65 -6.61 3.51
C SER A 168 -20.17 -5.27 3.00
N PHE A 169 -21.22 -5.28 2.19
CA PHE A 169 -21.87 -4.10 1.65
C PHE A 169 -23.24 -3.91 2.29
N PHE A 170 -23.55 -2.67 2.67
CA PHE A 170 -24.78 -2.33 3.37
C PHE A 170 -25.61 -1.37 2.52
N PHE A 171 -26.76 -1.85 2.03
CA PHE A 171 -27.72 -1.08 1.23
C PHE A 171 -29.03 -0.97 2.02
N GLY A 172 -29.14 0.05 2.87
CA GLY A 172 -30.25 0.13 3.83
C GLY A 172 -30.23 -1.06 4.79
N SER A 173 -31.26 -1.90 4.74
CA SER A 173 -31.36 -3.14 5.54
C SER A 173 -30.72 -4.37 4.87
N ILE A 174 -30.34 -4.28 3.60
CA ILE A 174 -29.76 -5.41 2.85
C ILE A 174 -28.26 -5.48 3.13
N ARG A 175 -27.81 -6.68 3.51
CA ARG A 175 -26.39 -7.01 3.65
C ARG A 175 -26.00 -8.01 2.56
N ALA A 176 -25.05 -7.62 1.72
CA ALA A 176 -24.38 -8.51 0.77
C ALA A 176 -22.91 -8.67 1.16
N GLY A 177 -22.24 -9.70 0.66
CA GLY A 177 -20.81 -9.85 0.90
C GLY A 177 -20.14 -10.82 -0.06
N THR A 178 -18.83 -10.64 -0.20
CA THR A 178 -17.95 -11.48 -1.02
C THR A 178 -16.74 -11.87 -0.19
N SER A 179 -16.13 -13.00 -0.53
CA SER A 179 -14.86 -13.42 0.05
C SER A 179 -13.89 -13.73 -1.07
N THR A 180 -12.69 -13.17 -0.99
CA THR A 180 -11.60 -13.39 -1.93
C THR A 180 -10.42 -13.98 -1.17
N ILE A 181 -9.82 -15.03 -1.74
CA ILE A 181 -8.60 -15.66 -1.21
C ILE A 181 -7.47 -15.35 -2.20
N PHE A 182 -6.35 -14.91 -1.67
CA PHE A 182 -5.14 -14.63 -2.44
C PHE A 182 -4.09 -15.69 -2.12
N GLN A 183 -3.55 -16.34 -3.15
CA GLN A 183 -2.52 -17.37 -3.00
C GLN A 183 -1.26 -16.92 -3.73
N TYR A 184 -0.09 -17.23 -3.18
CA TYR A 184 1.19 -16.86 -3.80
C TYR A 184 1.97 -18.13 -4.11
N ASN A 185 2.66 -18.16 -5.26
CA ASN A 185 3.51 -19.27 -5.66
C ASN A 185 4.86 -19.24 -4.90
N SER A 186 5.72 -20.22 -5.18
CA SER A 186 7.06 -20.31 -4.58
C SER A 186 7.97 -19.13 -4.91
N ASP A 187 7.73 -18.46 -6.04
CA ASP A 187 8.48 -17.27 -6.47
C ASP A 187 7.96 -15.99 -5.80
N GLY A 188 6.93 -16.10 -4.95
CA GLY A 188 6.32 -14.99 -4.25
C GLY A 188 5.31 -14.19 -5.07
N ASN A 189 4.89 -14.70 -6.23
CA ASN A 189 3.93 -14.05 -7.13
C ASN A 189 2.49 -14.52 -6.87
N LEU A 190 1.53 -13.59 -6.96
CA LEU A 190 0.10 -13.86 -6.78
C LEU A 190 -0.39 -14.81 -7.88
N ILE A 191 -0.95 -15.95 -7.50
CA ILE A 191 -1.55 -16.93 -8.40
C ILE A 191 -2.90 -16.38 -8.86
N GLY A 192 -3.11 -16.33 -10.17
CA GLY A 192 -4.37 -15.89 -10.78
C GLY A 192 -4.47 -16.37 -12.22
N GLN A 193 -5.70 -16.50 -12.72
CA GLN A 193 -5.94 -16.92 -14.10
C GLN A 193 -5.30 -15.93 -15.08
N GLY A 194 -4.56 -16.44 -16.07
CA GLY A 194 -3.96 -15.63 -17.14
C GLY A 194 -2.77 -14.77 -16.73
N LYS A 195 -2.34 -14.79 -15.45
CA LYS A 195 -1.18 -14.03 -15.00
C LYS A 195 0.12 -14.67 -15.52
N VAL A 196 0.90 -13.89 -16.26
CA VAL A 196 2.24 -14.24 -16.70
C VAL A 196 3.19 -13.20 -16.15
N TYR A 197 4.07 -13.63 -15.26
CA TYR A 197 5.02 -12.76 -14.60
C TYR A 197 6.29 -12.60 -15.42
N ASP A 198 6.87 -11.40 -15.41
CA ASP A 198 8.24 -11.20 -15.83
C ASP A 198 9.24 -11.66 -14.74
N THR A 199 10.51 -11.37 -14.92
CA THR A 199 11.58 -11.64 -13.92
C THR A 199 12.11 -10.37 -13.27
N LYS A 200 11.43 -9.24 -13.46
CA LYS A 200 11.86 -7.92 -12.99
C LYS A 200 11.08 -7.53 -11.76
N LEU A 201 11.55 -6.51 -11.05
CA LEU A 201 10.92 -6.11 -9.80
C LEU A 201 9.54 -5.49 -10.08
N SER A 202 8.53 -5.92 -9.34
CA SER A 202 7.20 -5.32 -9.42
C SER A 202 7.24 -3.85 -9.04
N PHE A 203 6.68 -2.96 -9.87
CA PHE A 203 6.59 -1.54 -9.53
C PHE A 203 5.70 -1.29 -8.29
N LEU A 204 4.82 -2.23 -7.93
CA LEU A 204 4.06 -2.21 -6.67
C LEU A 204 4.97 -2.26 -5.44
N ARG A 205 6.18 -2.82 -5.57
CA ARG A 205 7.19 -2.90 -4.50
C ARG A 205 8.00 -1.62 -4.34
N THR A 206 7.58 -0.51 -4.95
CA THR A 206 8.11 0.82 -4.64
C THR A 206 7.53 1.38 -3.34
N ASN A 207 6.35 0.94 -2.91
CA ASN A 207 5.77 1.33 -1.62
C ASN A 207 4.77 0.29 -1.09
N LYS A 208 4.78 -0.01 0.21
CA LYS A 208 3.83 -0.98 0.82
C LYS A 208 2.36 -0.58 0.68
N ILE A 209 2.06 0.70 0.55
CA ILE A 209 0.68 1.19 0.32
C ILE A 209 0.18 0.75 -1.05
N TRP A 210 1.06 0.69 -2.05
CA TRP A 210 0.74 0.18 -3.39
C TRP A 210 0.41 -1.30 -3.37
N MET A 211 1.21 -2.11 -2.66
CA MET A 211 0.92 -3.54 -2.46
C MET A 211 -0.41 -3.77 -1.72
N PHE A 212 -0.67 -3.00 -0.67
CA PHE A 212 -1.92 -3.11 0.09
C PHE A 212 -3.15 -2.73 -0.75
N LEU A 213 -3.13 -1.56 -1.42
CA LEU A 213 -4.27 -1.09 -2.19
C LEU A 213 -4.61 -2.00 -3.38
N SER A 214 -3.60 -2.65 -3.96
CA SER A 214 -3.77 -3.63 -5.05
C SER A 214 -4.11 -5.04 -4.57
N ASN A 215 -3.97 -5.31 -3.27
CA ASN A 215 -3.94 -6.67 -2.70
C ASN A 215 -2.93 -7.60 -3.41
N ASN A 216 -1.87 -7.03 -3.98
CA ASN A 216 -0.89 -7.75 -4.78
C ASN A 216 0.52 -7.49 -4.24
N TYR A 217 1.07 -8.53 -3.61
CA TYR A 217 2.40 -8.54 -2.99
C TYR A 217 3.43 -9.28 -3.86
N SER A 218 3.16 -9.45 -5.16
CA SER A 218 4.03 -10.17 -6.09
C SER A 218 5.43 -9.58 -6.15
N VAL A 219 6.44 -10.45 -6.24
CA VAL A 219 7.84 -10.06 -6.43
C VAL A 219 8.04 -9.47 -7.83
N ASN A 220 7.37 -10.04 -8.82
CA ASN A 220 7.50 -9.68 -10.23
C ASN A 220 6.29 -8.92 -10.78
N ASN A 221 6.45 -8.26 -11.93
CA ASN A 221 5.31 -7.64 -12.61
C ASN A 221 4.45 -8.73 -13.24
N ASP A 222 3.15 -8.71 -12.99
CA ASP A 222 2.15 -9.49 -13.75
C ASP A 222 1.87 -8.91 -15.15
N PHE A 223 2.74 -8.00 -15.59
CA PHE A 223 2.68 -7.32 -16.87
C PHE A 223 4.05 -7.34 -17.53
N GLN A 224 4.07 -7.59 -18.84
CA GLN A 224 5.30 -7.51 -19.60
C GLN A 224 5.61 -6.06 -19.94
N ALA A 225 6.59 -5.48 -19.25
CA ALA A 225 7.13 -4.19 -19.64
C ALA A 225 8.14 -4.34 -20.78
N THR A 226 8.11 -3.40 -21.73
CA THR A 226 9.03 -3.37 -22.89
C THR A 226 10.31 -2.60 -22.60
N ALA A 227 10.36 -1.86 -21.49
CA ALA A 227 11.53 -1.10 -21.05
C ALA A 227 11.61 -1.06 -19.52
N TYR A 228 12.83 -0.96 -19.00
CA TYR A 228 13.12 -0.86 -17.57
C TYR A 228 14.20 0.20 -17.31
N ASN A 229 14.19 0.82 -16.13
CA ASN A 229 15.25 1.72 -15.71
C ASN A 229 16.47 0.95 -15.16
N ALA A 230 17.51 1.68 -14.75
CA ALA A 230 18.74 1.10 -14.19
C ALA A 230 18.52 0.30 -12.89
N HIS A 231 17.42 0.54 -12.17
CA HIS A 231 17.02 -0.21 -10.97
C HIS A 231 16.15 -1.42 -11.29
N GLY A 232 15.90 -1.72 -12.57
CA GLY A 232 15.05 -2.84 -12.99
C GLY A 232 13.55 -2.60 -12.79
N LEU A 233 13.11 -1.35 -12.59
CA LEU A 233 11.70 -0.98 -12.53
C LEU A 233 11.15 -0.74 -13.95
N PRO A 234 9.90 -1.17 -14.23
CA PRO A 234 9.32 -1.08 -15.57
C PRO A 234 8.95 0.35 -15.95
N LEU A 235 9.31 0.77 -17.15
CA LEU A 235 9.07 2.12 -17.68
C LEU A 235 7.86 2.18 -18.62
N ILE A 236 7.61 1.13 -19.41
CA ILE A 236 6.55 1.11 -20.44
C ILE A 236 5.88 -0.25 -20.43
N PHE A 237 4.55 -0.28 -20.41
CA PHE A 237 3.72 -1.48 -20.47
C PHE A 237 2.86 -1.50 -21.73
N GLN A 238 2.56 -2.69 -22.26
CA GLN A 238 1.80 -2.88 -23.50
C GLN A 238 0.61 -3.82 -23.26
N GLY A 239 -0.62 -3.29 -23.32
CA GLY A 239 -1.85 -4.06 -23.17
C GLY A 239 -2.94 -3.27 -22.43
N SER A 240 -4.15 -3.82 -22.35
CA SER A 240 -5.20 -3.31 -21.45
C SER A 240 -5.20 -4.12 -20.17
N TYR A 241 -5.30 -3.45 -19.03
CA TYR A 241 -5.17 -4.11 -17.74
C TYR A 241 -6.25 -3.68 -16.78
N GLU A 242 -6.78 -4.65 -16.04
CA GLU A 242 -7.68 -4.34 -14.94
C GLU A 242 -6.91 -3.57 -13.87
N THR A 243 -7.35 -2.33 -13.64
CA THR A 243 -7.15 -1.49 -12.45
C THR A 243 -6.09 -2.02 -11.46
N ILE A 244 -4.82 -1.64 -11.64
CA ILE A 244 -3.72 -2.08 -10.76
C ILE A 244 -3.83 -1.42 -9.37
N PHE A 245 -4.44 -0.23 -9.30
CA PHE A 245 -4.79 0.45 -8.06
C PHE A 245 -6.23 0.90 -8.11
N PRO A 246 -6.98 0.90 -7.00
CA PRO A 246 -8.32 1.50 -6.93
C PRO A 246 -8.34 3.02 -7.17
N ILE A 247 -7.20 3.63 -7.54
CA ILE A 247 -7.01 5.06 -7.78
C ILE A 247 -6.51 5.40 -9.20
N VAL A 248 -6.09 4.41 -10.01
CA VAL A 248 -5.58 4.63 -11.38
C VAL A 248 -6.22 3.62 -12.32
N SER A 249 -6.95 4.09 -13.34
CA SER A 249 -7.36 3.24 -14.45
C SER A 249 -6.22 3.10 -15.44
N LEU A 250 -5.87 1.86 -15.80
CA LEU A 250 -4.74 1.53 -16.68
C LEU A 250 -5.26 0.80 -17.92
N ASP A 251 -6.16 1.48 -18.62
CA ASP A 251 -6.72 1.00 -19.88
C ASP A 251 -5.80 1.39 -21.04
N GLY A 252 -4.99 0.43 -21.49
CA GLY A 252 -4.12 0.57 -22.63
C GLY A 252 -2.64 0.76 -22.26
N GLN A 253 -1.85 1.18 -23.24
CA GLN A 253 -0.43 1.43 -23.05
C GLN A 253 -0.21 2.51 -22.00
N PHE A 254 0.70 2.26 -21.05
CA PHE A 254 1.07 3.28 -20.07
C PHE A 254 2.58 3.33 -19.82
N GLU A 255 3.04 4.53 -19.47
CA GLU A 255 4.42 4.84 -19.11
C GLU A 255 4.47 5.18 -17.61
N VAL A 256 5.49 4.67 -16.91
CA VAL A 256 5.75 5.00 -15.50
C VAL A 256 7.08 5.72 -15.39
N LYS A 257 7.05 6.89 -14.75
CA LYS A 257 8.25 7.68 -14.43
C LYS A 257 8.54 7.57 -12.94
N TYR A 258 9.81 7.47 -12.59
CA TYR A 258 10.26 7.31 -11.21
C TYR A 258 11.25 8.40 -10.82
N ALA A 259 11.24 8.79 -9.55
CA ALA A 259 12.33 9.49 -8.89
C ALA A 259 13.09 8.51 -8.02
N CYS A 260 14.31 8.18 -8.44
CA CYS A 260 15.22 7.31 -7.70
C CYS A 260 16.35 8.13 -7.06
N LYS A 261 16.83 7.69 -5.90
CA LYS A 261 17.96 8.27 -5.16
C LYS A 261 19.21 7.39 -5.24
#